data_AF-A0A9P6AKM9-F1
#
_entry.id   AF-A0A9P6AKM9-F1
#
_cell.length_a   1.000
_cell.length_b   1.000
_cell.length_c   1.000
_cell.angle_alpha   90.00
_cell.angle_beta   90.00
_cell.angle_gamma   90.00
#
_symmetry.space_group_name_H-M   'P 1'
#
loop_
_entity.id
_entity.type
_entity.pdbx_description
1 polymer ?
#
loop_
_entity_poly.entity_id
_entity_poly.type
_entity_poly.pdbx_seq_one_letter_code
_entity_poly.pdbx_strand_id
1 'polypeptide(L)'
;SVHCGQELCAWVQQESSWITLIYVPAGCMGIFQPWDVGIQHILKLIIKHAAHADIVNEILALLDNGTLPENILLDKSLPSLRDHSLHWIVKGF
;
A
#
# COMPACT_ATOMS: atom_id res chain seq x y z
N SER A 1 14.31 -0.74 11.11
CA SER A 1 14.87 -0.22 12.37
C SER A 1 14.00 0.96 12.80
N VAL A 2 13.12 0.77 13.79
CA VAL A 2 12.17 1.79 14.28
C VAL A 2 12.83 2.67 15.36
N HIS A 3 14.16 2.82 15.28
CA HIS A 3 14.98 3.48 16.30
C HIS A 3 15.23 4.98 16.04
N CYS A 4 14.56 5.57 15.04
CA CYS A 4 14.62 7.03 14.78
C CYS A 4 13.94 7.90 15.85
N GLY A 5 13.34 7.32 16.89
CA GLY A 5 12.60 8.11 17.88
C GLY A 5 13.47 9.07 18.68
N GLN A 6 14.68 8.65 19.10
CA GLN A 6 15.47 9.44 20.04
C GLN A 6 16.11 10.67 19.41
N GLU A 7 16.69 10.52 18.21
CA GLU A 7 17.27 11.63 17.45
C GLU A 7 16.20 12.65 17.03
N LEU A 8 15.03 12.16 16.58
CA LEU A 8 13.89 13.02 16.25
C LEU A 8 13.38 13.77 17.48
N CYS A 9 13.21 13.09 18.61
CA CYS A 9 12.77 13.73 19.85
C CYS A 9 13.75 14.81 20.31
N ALA A 10 15.06 14.53 20.25
CA ALA A 10 16.09 15.50 20.61
C ALA A 10 16.08 16.72 19.67
N TRP A 11 15.95 16.50 18.37
CA TRP A 11 15.87 17.57 17.38
C TRP A 11 14.62 18.46 17.57
N VAL A 12 13.45 17.87 17.80
CA VAL A 12 12.21 18.64 18.03
C VAL A 12 12.31 19.47 19.31
N GLN A 13 12.89 18.91 20.39
CA GLN A 13 13.10 19.65 21.62
C GLN A 13 14.07 20.83 21.46
N GLN A 14 15.08 20.70 20.58
CA GLN A 14 16.03 21.77 20.29
C GLN A 14 15.44 22.86 19.41
N GLU A 15 14.83 22.48 18.28
CA GLU A 15 14.42 23.47 17.26
C GLU A 15 12.99 23.99 17.40
N SER A 16 12.15 23.30 18.16
CA SER A 16 10.74 23.65 18.29
C SER A 16 10.21 23.26 19.66
N SER A 17 10.74 23.93 20.69
CA SER A 17 10.37 23.73 22.10
C SER A 17 8.89 23.97 22.41
N TRP A 18 8.14 24.60 21.51
CA TRP A 18 6.69 24.78 21.60
C TRP A 18 5.88 23.55 21.14
N ILE A 19 6.51 22.56 20.51
CA ILE A 19 5.88 21.32 20.08
C ILE A 19 5.97 20.28 21.20
N THR A 20 4.82 19.85 21.71
CA THR A 20 4.73 18.75 22.69
C THR A 20 4.66 17.41 21.96
N LEU A 21 5.67 16.57 22.14
CA LEU A 21 5.67 15.20 21.63
C LEU A 21 4.91 14.27 22.59
N ILE A 22 3.91 13.55 22.07
CA ILE A 22 3.17 12.53 22.80
C ILE A 22 3.60 11.16 22.27
N TYR A 23 4.29 10.38 23.10
CA TYR A 23 4.67 9.01 22.77
C TYR A 23 3.54 8.05 23.10
N VAL A 24 3.05 7.32 22.10
CA VAL A 24 2.12 6.21 22.29
C VAL A 24 2.92 4.91 22.14
N PRO A 25 3.04 4.09 23.20
CA PRO A 25 3.79 2.84 23.11
C PRO A 25 3.18 1.89 22.07
N ALA A 26 4.04 1.11 21.40
CA ALA A 26 3.58 0.03 20.55
C ALA A 26 2.70 -0.94 21.36
N GLY A 27 1.52 -1.29 20.82
CA GLY A 27 0.55 -2.15 21.51
C GLY A 27 -0.39 -1.44 22.49
N CYS A 28 -0.26 -0.12 22.71
CA CYS A 28 -1.24 0.66 23.48
C CYS A 28 -2.45 1.11 22.63
N MET A 29 -2.42 0.89 21.33
CA MET A 29 -3.58 1.04 20.45
C MET A 29 -4.33 -0.30 20.43
N GLY A 30 -5.66 -0.26 20.56
CA GLY A 30 -6.48 -1.47 20.50
C GLY A 30 -6.20 -2.23 19.20
N ILE A 31 -6.18 -3.58 19.27
CA ILE A 31 -5.95 -4.48 18.13
C ILE A 31 -6.84 -4.11 16.92
N PHE A 32 -8.03 -3.57 17.19
CA PHE A 32 -8.97 -3.08 16.21
C PHE A 32 -9.07 -1.56 16.27
N GLN A 33 -8.10 -0.85 15.69
CA GLN A 33 -8.21 0.61 15.57
C GLN A 33 -9.41 0.95 14.68
N PRO A 34 -10.30 1.88 15.08
CA PRO A 34 -11.50 2.23 14.31
C PRO A 34 -11.22 2.60 12.85
N TRP A 35 -10.07 3.24 12.60
CA TRP A 35 -9.60 3.57 11.25
C TRP A 35 -9.23 2.32 10.43
N ASP A 36 -8.53 1.38 11.06
CA ASP A 36 -8.05 0.14 10.44
C ASP A 36 -9.19 -0.80 10.10
N VAL A 37 -10.14 -1.00 11.04
CA VAL A 37 -11.33 -1.84 10.83
C VAL A 37 -12.42 -1.16 10.00
N GLY A 38 -12.42 0.18 9.98
CA GLY A 38 -13.36 0.97 9.21
C GLY A 38 -12.87 1.19 7.78
N ILE A 39 -12.52 2.44 7.47
CA ILE A 39 -12.25 2.88 6.09
C ILE A 39 -11.06 2.15 5.49
N GLN A 40 -9.98 1.91 6.25
CA GLN A 40 -8.82 1.22 5.68
C GLN A 40 -9.13 -0.22 5.28
N HIS A 41 -9.98 -0.95 6.01
CA HIS A 41 -10.31 -2.34 5.68
C HIS A 41 -10.95 -2.41 4.29
N ILE A 42 -11.98 -1.59 4.07
CA ILE A 42 -12.70 -1.49 2.79
C ILE A 42 -11.75 -1.06 1.69
N LEU A 43 -10.93 -0.02 1.93
CA LEU A 43 -9.99 0.49 0.95
C LEU A 43 -8.95 -0.56 0.54
N LYS A 44 -8.35 -1.26 1.51
CA LYS A 44 -7.39 -2.35 1.26
C LYS A 44 -8.03 -3.48 0.44
N LEU A 45 -9.31 -3.79 0.70
CA LEU A 45 -10.03 -4.80 -0.07
C LEU A 45 -10.24 -4.37 -1.53
N ILE A 46 -10.65 -3.12 -1.76
CA ILE A 46 -10.81 -2.55 -3.11
C ILE A 46 -9.48 -2.59 -3.87
N ILE A 47 -8.39 -2.12 -3.25
CA ILE A 47 -7.04 -2.14 -3.84
C ILE A 47 -6.66 -3.58 -4.23
N LYS A 48 -6.90 -4.56 -3.34
CA LYS A 48 -6.61 -5.97 -3.62
C LYS A 48 -7.40 -6.50 -4.81
N HIS A 49 -8.69 -6.17 -4.92
CA HIS A 49 -9.52 -6.61 -6.04
C HIS A 49 -9.08 -5.98 -7.36
N ALA A 50 -8.77 -4.68 -7.37
CA ALA A 50 -8.27 -4.00 -8.56
C ALA A 50 -6.96 -4.62 -9.06
N ALA A 51 -5.97 -4.78 -8.16
CA ALA A 51 -4.69 -5.39 -8.51
C ALA A 51 -4.84 -6.84 -9.02
N HIS A 52 -5.76 -7.61 -8.43
CA HIS A 52 -6.05 -8.96 -8.90
C HIS A 52 -6.68 -8.95 -10.30
N ALA A 53 -7.62 -8.03 -10.56
CA ALA A 53 -8.25 -7.91 -11.87
C ALA A 53 -7.24 -7.55 -12.97
N ASP A 54 -6.27 -6.68 -12.68
CA ASP A 54 -5.24 -6.31 -13.66
C ASP A 54 -4.38 -7.52 -14.06
N ILE A 55 -3.94 -8.32 -13.09
CA ILE A 55 -3.19 -9.57 -13.36
C ILE A 55 -4.04 -10.55 -14.18
N VAL A 56 -5.31 -10.74 -13.82
CA VAL A 56 -6.20 -11.65 -14.55
C VAL A 56 -6.38 -11.18 -16.00
N ASN A 57 -6.63 -9.89 -16.22
CA ASN A 57 -6.82 -9.34 -17.56
C ASN A 57 -5.55 -9.46 -18.40
N GLU A 58 -4.37 -9.24 -17.82
CA GLU A 58 -3.09 -9.42 -18.51
C GLU A 58 -2.88 -10.88 -18.94
N ILE A 59 -3.13 -11.84 -18.03
CA ILE A 59 -3.01 -13.27 -18.33
C ILE A 59 -4.00 -13.69 -19.42
N LEU A 60 -5.25 -13.23 -19.34
CA LEU A 60 -6.25 -13.52 -20.36
C LEU A 60 -5.84 -12.96 -21.72
N ALA A 61 -5.34 -11.72 -21.77
CA ALA A 61 -4.85 -11.13 -23.01
C ALA A 61 -3.66 -11.92 -23.60
N LEU A 62 -2.74 -12.43 -22.78
CA LEU A 62 -1.63 -13.26 -23.24
C LEU A 62 -2.10 -14.62 -23.79
N LEU A 63 -3.08 -15.25 -23.13
CA LEU A 63 -3.71 -16.49 -23.59
C LEU A 63 -4.46 -16.30 -24.90
N ASP A 64 -5.26 -15.23 -25.02
CA ASP A 64 -6.02 -14.89 -26.23
C ASP A 64 -5.09 -14.60 -27.42
N ASN A 65 -3.89 -14.07 -27.15
CA ASN A 65 -2.83 -13.86 -28.14
C ASN A 65 -2.07 -15.16 -28.51
N GLY A 66 -2.46 -16.32 -27.97
CA GLY A 66 -1.89 -17.62 -28.31
C GLY A 66 -0.63 -18.00 -27.51
N THR A 67 -0.34 -17.29 -26.41
CA THR A 67 0.79 -17.66 -25.53
C THR A 67 0.44 -18.95 -24.81
N LEU A 68 1.31 -19.95 -24.88
CA LEU A 68 1.14 -21.19 -24.14
C LEU A 68 1.18 -20.91 -22.62
N PRO A 69 0.35 -21.56 -21.80
CA PRO A 69 0.28 -21.31 -20.35
C PRO A 69 1.64 -21.37 -19.63
N GLU A 70 2.52 -22.26 -20.04
CA GLU A 70 3.88 -22.42 -19.51
C GLU A 70 4.82 -21.24 -19.79
N ASN A 71 4.50 -20.42 -20.80
CA ASN A 71 5.33 -19.30 -21.23
C ASN A 71 4.76 -17.93 -20.81
N ILE A 72 3.68 -17.92 -20.03
CA ILE A 72 3.06 -16.68 -19.54
C ILE A 72 4.02 -16.00 -18.55
N LEU A 73 4.48 -14.81 -18.93
CA LEU A 73 5.31 -13.96 -18.09
C LEU A 73 4.60 -12.61 -17.94
N LEU A 74 4.28 -12.26 -16.69
CA LEU A 74 3.72 -10.95 -16.36
C LEU A 74 4.76 -9.85 -16.56
N ASP A 75 4.34 -8.71 -17.10
CA ASP A 75 5.17 -7.53 -17.24
C ASP A 75 5.45 -6.91 -15.86
N LYS A 76 6.73 -6.95 -15.47
CA LYS A 76 7.24 -6.36 -14.22
C LYS A 76 8.00 -5.07 -14.48
N SER A 77 7.87 -4.49 -15.68
CA SER A 77 8.46 -3.21 -16.02
C SER A 77 7.93 -2.11 -15.07
N LEU A 78 8.79 -1.14 -14.76
CA LEU A 78 8.41 -0.02 -13.91
C LEU A 78 7.17 0.74 -14.44
N PRO A 79 7.02 1.00 -15.75
CA PRO A 79 5.81 1.62 -16.29
C PRO A 79 4.55 0.80 -16.01
N SER A 80 4.56 -0.51 -16.28
CA SER A 80 3.41 -1.38 -16.05
C SER A 80 3.03 -1.43 -14.56
N LEU A 81 4.01 -1.64 -13.69
CA LEU A 81 3.78 -1.67 -12.24
C LEU A 81 3.25 -0.34 -11.69
N ARG A 82 3.71 0.79 -12.21
CA ARG A 82 3.21 2.12 -11.84
C ARG A 82 1.73 2.27 -12.20
N ASP A 83 1.37 1.87 -13.41
CA ASP A 83 0.02 2.03 -13.92
C ASP A 83 -0.96 1.10 -13.15
N HIS A 84 -0.57 -0.17 -12.92
CA HIS A 84 -1.34 -1.10 -12.06
C HIS A 84 -1.48 -0.60 -10.61
N SER A 85 -0.44 0.00 -10.03
CA SER A 85 -0.46 0.45 -8.63
C SER A 85 -1.46 1.58 -8.36
N LEU A 86 -1.73 2.42 -9.37
CA LEU A 86 -2.65 3.55 -9.27
C LEU A 86 -4.01 3.28 -9.91
N HIS A 87 -4.16 2.12 -10.57
CA HIS A 87 -5.36 1.81 -11.34
C HIS A 87 -6.63 1.81 -10.51
N TRP A 88 -6.58 1.37 -9.26
CA TRP A 88 -7.72 1.43 -8.32
C TRP A 88 -8.15 2.86 -8.00
N ILE A 89 -7.26 3.85 -8.13
CA ILE A 89 -7.59 5.28 -7.97
C ILE A 89 -8.23 5.80 -9.25
N VAL A 90 -7.65 5.44 -10.40
CA VAL A 90 -8.13 5.89 -11.72
C VAL A 90 -9.50 5.32 -12.05
N LYS A 91 -9.71 4.03 -11.72
CA LYS A 91 -11.02 3.40 -11.84
C LYS A 91 -12.00 3.85 -10.77
N GLY A 92 -11.53 4.54 -9.72
CA GLY A 92 -12.28 4.74 -8.49
C GLY A 92 -12.74 3.39 -7.92
N PHE A 93 -13.66 3.26 -6.99
CA PHE A 93 -15.02 3.79 -7.11
C PHE A 93 -15.51 3.90 -8.56
#